data_AF-A0A7Y5HI43-F1
#
_entry.id   AF-A0A7Y5HI43-F1
#
_cell.length_a   1.000
_cell.length_b   1.000
_cell.length_c   1.000
_cell.angle_alpha   90.00
_cell.angle_beta   90.00
_cell.angle_gamma   90.00
#
_symmetry.space_group_name_H-M   'P 1'
#
loop_
_entity.id
_entity.type
_entity.pdbx_description
1 polymer ?
#
loop_
_entity_poly.entity_id
_entity_poly.type
_entity_poly.pdbx_seq_one_letter_code
_entity_poly.pdbx_strand_id
1 'polypeptide(L)'
;MERRRLGQGLEVSAMGLGCMGMSDFYVPGTEAECIRVIHRAIDLGVDLLDTSDAYGPFTNEVLVGKAIRGMRDRVVVATKFGYVRDGDGAWRGVCGRPEFVRERCEGSLRRLGVGEIDLLYQHRVDPEVPIEDTVGAMADLVRAGKVRRIGLSEAGPETIRRAHAVHPVAALQTEYSLWTRDVESGILSLCRELGIGFVAYSPLGRAFLAGAFRTPGEIPENDVRRNHPRFQGENFARNLRLADGIADLAREKRVTAAQVALAWVLSRGKDVVPIPGTKTLRYVEENAGALAVRLGPADLARLDEIAPPGAAAGDRYP
;
A
#
# COMPACT_ATOMS: atom_id res chain seq x y z
N MET A 1 -15.34 -1.36 -12.65
CA MET A 1 -13.92 -1.01 -12.46
C MET A 1 -13.06 -1.99 -13.25
N GLU A 2 -11.92 -1.56 -13.83
CA GLU A 2 -10.96 -2.48 -14.47
C GLU A 2 -10.43 -3.50 -13.44
N ARG A 3 -10.17 -4.74 -13.88
CA ARG A 3 -9.62 -5.82 -13.04
C ARG A 3 -8.13 -6.00 -13.30
N ARG A 4 -7.35 -6.27 -12.25
CA ARG A 4 -5.92 -6.59 -12.30
C ARG A 4 -5.64 -7.91 -11.60
N ARG A 5 -4.62 -8.63 -12.08
CA ARG A 5 -4.20 -9.94 -11.53
C ARG A 5 -3.02 -9.73 -10.60
N LEU A 6 -3.13 -10.25 -9.38
CA LEU A 6 -2.03 -10.33 -8.42
C LEU A 6 -1.61 -11.79 -8.32
N GLY A 7 -0.55 -12.15 -9.04
CA GLY A 7 -0.11 -13.55 -9.06
C GLY A 7 -1.07 -14.46 -9.82
N GLN A 8 -0.95 -15.75 -9.56
CA GLN A 8 -1.89 -16.74 -10.07
C GLN A 8 -3.11 -16.85 -9.15
N GLY A 9 -4.30 -16.58 -9.70
CA GLY A 9 -5.57 -16.90 -9.06
C GLY A 9 -6.02 -15.92 -7.97
N LEU A 10 -5.59 -14.66 -8.03
CA LEU A 10 -6.21 -13.53 -7.32
C LEU A 10 -6.43 -12.37 -8.30
N GLU A 11 -7.68 -11.93 -8.43
CA GLU A 11 -8.06 -10.77 -9.23
C GLU A 11 -8.66 -9.71 -8.31
N VAL A 12 -8.23 -8.47 -8.49
CA VAL A 12 -8.64 -7.30 -7.70
C VAL A 12 -9.06 -6.17 -8.61
N SER A 13 -9.70 -5.15 -8.05
CA SER A 13 -9.87 -3.85 -8.69
C SER A 13 -8.52 -3.22 -9.05
N ALA A 14 -8.47 -2.47 -10.15
CA ALA A 14 -7.26 -1.79 -10.61
C ALA A 14 -6.67 -0.80 -9.60
N MET A 15 -7.46 -0.39 -8.61
CA MET A 15 -7.03 0.40 -7.46
C MET A 15 -7.58 -0.25 -6.19
N GLY A 16 -6.76 -0.32 -5.14
CA GLY A 16 -7.21 -0.72 -3.80
C GLY A 16 -7.29 0.47 -2.84
N LEU A 17 -7.65 0.20 -1.59
CA LEU A 17 -7.71 1.18 -0.51
C LEU A 17 -6.74 0.80 0.60
N GLY A 18 -5.80 1.69 0.90
CA GLY A 18 -4.93 1.56 2.08
C GLY A 18 -5.63 2.05 3.35
N CYS A 19 -5.89 1.16 4.31
CA CYS A 19 -6.65 1.48 5.52
C CYS A 19 -5.79 2.03 6.66
N MET A 20 -4.46 2.03 6.54
CA MET A 20 -3.51 2.44 7.60
C MET A 20 -3.88 3.79 8.25
N GLY A 21 -4.09 4.84 7.44
CA GLY A 21 -4.36 6.20 7.93
C GLY A 21 -5.71 6.38 8.63
N MET A 22 -6.54 5.34 8.70
CA MET A 22 -7.82 5.37 9.40
C MET A 22 -7.66 5.19 10.91
N SER A 23 -6.55 4.62 11.38
CA SER A 23 -6.30 4.38 12.81
C SER A 23 -4.84 4.52 13.25
N ASP A 24 -3.90 4.87 12.35
CA ASP A 24 -2.48 4.96 12.70
C ASP A 24 -1.70 5.94 11.81
N PHE A 25 -0.51 6.36 12.27
CA PHE A 25 0.50 7.26 11.67
C PHE A 25 0.08 8.68 11.31
N TYR A 26 -1.18 8.91 10.94
CA TYR A 26 -1.76 10.22 10.71
C TYR A 26 -2.81 10.50 11.77
N VAL A 27 -3.31 11.74 11.81
CA VAL A 27 -4.51 12.04 12.59
C VAL A 27 -5.61 11.07 12.15
N PRO A 28 -6.20 10.24 13.03
CA PRO A 28 -7.22 9.26 12.63
C PRO A 28 -8.56 9.95 12.32
N GLY A 29 -9.45 9.22 11.65
CA GLY A 29 -10.85 9.62 11.51
C GLY A 29 -11.69 9.02 12.63
N THR A 30 -12.95 9.43 12.75
CA THR A 30 -13.90 8.67 13.58
C THR A 30 -14.20 7.33 12.93
N GLU A 31 -14.54 6.30 13.73
CA GLU A 31 -14.93 4.98 13.22
C GLU A 31 -16.04 5.08 12.15
N ALA A 32 -17.06 5.90 12.40
CA ALA A 32 -18.17 6.09 11.47
C ALA A 32 -17.73 6.73 10.14
N GLU A 33 -16.79 7.68 10.15
CA GLU A 33 -16.23 8.28 8.93
C GLU A 33 -15.46 7.24 8.11
N CYS A 34 -14.57 6.50 8.78
CA CYS A 34 -13.75 5.50 8.11
C CYS A 34 -14.60 4.38 7.50
N ILE A 35 -15.64 3.89 8.20
CA ILE A 35 -16.59 2.92 7.66
C ILE A 35 -17.30 3.48 6.42
N ARG A 36 -17.78 4.73 6.47
CA ARG A 36 -18.41 5.37 5.29
C ARG A 36 -17.46 5.46 4.10
N VAL A 37 -16.18 5.74 4.33
CA VAL A 37 -15.17 5.74 3.26
C VAL A 37 -14.95 4.36 2.67
N ILE A 38 -14.85 3.32 3.50
CA ILE A 38 -14.74 1.93 3.01
C ILE A 38 -15.96 1.56 2.18
N HIS A 39 -17.18 1.83 2.66
CA HIS A 39 -18.41 1.58 1.91
C HIS A 39 -18.43 2.31 0.58
N ARG A 40 -18.05 3.60 0.58
CA ARG A 40 -17.96 4.38 -0.65
C ARG A 40 -16.95 3.81 -1.64
N ALA A 41 -15.80 3.33 -1.17
CA ALA A 41 -14.81 2.66 -2.02
C ALA A 41 -15.42 1.43 -2.70
N ILE A 42 -16.12 0.59 -1.94
CA ILE A 42 -16.79 -0.62 -2.43
C ILE A 42 -17.88 -0.27 -3.46
N ASP A 43 -18.66 0.78 -3.22
CA ASP A 43 -19.69 1.23 -4.16
C ASP A 43 -19.10 1.82 -5.46
N LEU A 44 -17.89 2.36 -5.42
CA LEU A 44 -17.12 2.77 -6.60
C LEU A 44 -16.48 1.57 -7.33
N GLY A 45 -16.58 0.36 -6.77
CA GLY A 45 -16.06 -0.88 -7.34
C GLY A 45 -14.63 -1.24 -6.91
N VAL A 46 -14.10 -0.59 -5.88
CA VAL A 46 -12.85 -1.00 -5.21
C VAL A 46 -13.13 -2.21 -4.34
N ASP A 47 -12.38 -3.30 -4.49
CA ASP A 47 -12.55 -4.49 -3.66
C ASP A 47 -11.32 -4.81 -2.79
N LEU A 48 -10.11 -4.40 -3.20
CA LEU A 48 -8.90 -4.63 -2.43
C LEU A 48 -8.82 -3.67 -1.25
N LEU A 49 -9.00 -4.20 -0.04
CA LEU A 49 -8.83 -3.47 1.23
C LEU A 49 -7.54 -3.94 1.90
N ASP A 50 -6.58 -3.02 2.05
CA ASP A 50 -5.26 -3.32 2.61
C ASP A 50 -5.12 -2.78 4.03
N THR A 51 -4.89 -3.68 4.99
CA THR A 51 -4.73 -3.40 6.44
C THR A 51 -3.50 -4.12 7.00
N SER A 52 -3.29 -4.13 8.32
CA SER A 52 -2.24 -4.87 9.03
C SER A 52 -2.58 -5.01 10.50
N ASP A 53 -2.14 -6.12 11.12
CA ASP A 53 -2.20 -6.28 12.58
C ASP A 53 -1.42 -5.21 13.35
N ALA A 54 -0.40 -4.63 12.72
CA ALA A 54 0.42 -3.60 13.31
C ALA A 54 -0.28 -2.24 13.37
N TYR A 55 -1.38 -1.99 12.64
CA TYR A 55 -2.01 -0.66 12.61
C TYR A 55 -2.93 -0.45 13.80
N GLY A 56 -2.66 0.58 14.61
CA GLY A 56 -3.35 0.85 15.87
C GLY A 56 -2.45 0.72 17.10
N PRO A 57 -1.83 -0.45 17.39
CA PRO A 57 -1.94 -1.77 16.77
C PRO A 57 -3.30 -2.45 16.96
N PHE A 58 -3.60 -3.46 16.13
CA PHE A 58 -4.79 -4.33 16.15
C PHE A 58 -6.15 -3.65 15.92
N THR A 59 -6.29 -2.33 16.06
CA THR A 59 -7.57 -1.63 15.94
C THR A 59 -8.02 -1.45 14.49
N ASN A 60 -7.08 -1.37 13.53
CA ASN A 60 -7.44 -1.19 12.12
C ASN A 60 -8.17 -2.41 11.54
N GLU A 61 -7.72 -3.61 11.87
CA GLU A 61 -8.38 -4.85 11.45
C GLU A 61 -9.79 -4.96 12.04
N VAL A 62 -10.00 -4.52 13.29
CA VAL A 62 -11.33 -4.46 13.90
C VAL A 62 -12.24 -3.48 13.15
N LEU A 63 -11.71 -2.30 12.79
CA LEU A 63 -12.43 -1.30 12.01
C LEU A 63 -12.83 -1.84 10.63
N VAL A 64 -11.89 -2.45 9.91
CA VAL A 64 -12.15 -3.06 8.59
C VAL A 64 -13.16 -4.20 8.72
N GLY A 65 -13.01 -5.06 9.73
CA GLY A 65 -13.95 -6.15 10.00
C GLY A 65 -15.39 -5.68 10.26
N LYS A 66 -15.55 -4.58 11.00
CA LYS A 66 -16.86 -3.91 11.16
C LYS A 66 -17.39 -3.39 9.82
N ALA A 67 -16.54 -2.77 9.02
CA ALA A 67 -16.95 -2.17 7.74
C ALA A 67 -17.44 -3.21 6.72
N ILE A 68 -16.83 -4.40 6.68
CA ILE A 68 -17.14 -5.44 5.68
C ILE A 68 -18.22 -6.43 6.14
N ARG A 69 -18.78 -6.27 7.34
CA ARG A 69 -19.83 -7.15 7.86
C ARG A 69 -21.04 -7.15 6.92
N GLY A 70 -21.43 -8.34 6.45
CA GLY A 70 -22.50 -8.50 5.47
C GLY A 70 -22.11 -8.18 4.02
N MET A 71 -20.82 -7.91 3.75
CA MET A 71 -20.30 -7.57 2.42
C MET A 71 -19.02 -8.35 2.08
N ARG A 72 -18.74 -9.46 2.79
CA ARG A 72 -17.48 -10.22 2.67
C ARG A 72 -17.17 -10.67 1.24
N ASP A 73 -18.20 -11.06 0.49
CA ASP A 73 -18.06 -11.55 -0.89
C ASP A 73 -17.81 -10.42 -1.92
N ARG A 74 -17.92 -9.15 -1.50
CA ARG A 74 -17.66 -7.97 -2.34
C ARG A 74 -16.22 -7.47 -2.25
N VAL A 75 -15.40 -8.04 -1.35
CA VAL A 75 -14.08 -7.50 -1.01
C VAL A 75 -13.00 -8.58 -1.04
N VAL A 76 -11.78 -8.14 -1.34
CA VAL A 76 -10.54 -8.87 -1.18
C VAL A 76 -9.81 -8.24 0.01
N VAL A 77 -9.72 -8.97 1.12
CA VAL A 77 -9.08 -8.49 2.35
C VAL A 77 -7.62 -8.90 2.36
N ALA A 78 -6.74 -7.90 2.31
CA ALA A 78 -5.31 -8.06 2.47
C ALA A 78 -4.86 -7.57 3.85
N THR A 79 -4.18 -8.41 4.61
CA THR A 79 -3.57 -8.02 5.88
C THR A 79 -2.13 -8.50 5.98
N LYS A 80 -1.43 -8.12 7.05
CA LYS A 80 0.00 -8.37 7.23
C LYS A 80 0.30 -8.71 8.68
N PHE A 81 1.32 -9.55 8.85
CA PHE A 81 1.99 -9.83 10.12
C PHE A 81 3.48 -9.48 10.02
N GLY A 82 4.20 -9.51 11.13
CA GLY A 82 5.66 -9.55 11.14
C GLY A 82 6.27 -8.45 11.99
N TYR A 83 5.62 -7.30 12.10
CA TYR A 83 6.01 -6.33 13.12
C TYR A 83 5.59 -6.79 14.51
N VAL A 84 6.48 -6.64 15.48
CA VAL A 84 6.18 -6.86 16.89
C VAL A 84 5.87 -5.50 17.52
N ARG A 85 4.60 -5.30 17.87
CA ARG A 85 4.13 -4.15 18.66
C ARG A 85 3.44 -4.64 19.92
N ASP A 86 3.78 -4.03 21.04
CA ASP A 86 3.10 -4.26 22.32
C ASP A 86 1.76 -3.53 22.37
N GLY A 87 0.97 -3.79 23.43
CA GLY A 87 -0.31 -3.09 23.66
C GLY A 87 -0.18 -1.58 23.87
N ASP A 88 1.03 -1.09 24.19
CA ASP A 88 1.37 0.34 24.27
C ASP A 88 1.69 0.97 22.90
N GLY A 89 1.71 0.16 21.84
CA GLY A 89 2.02 0.57 20.47
C GLY A 89 3.51 0.70 20.16
N ALA A 90 4.42 0.41 21.10
CA ALA A 90 5.86 0.51 20.89
C ALA A 90 6.38 -0.54 19.90
N TRP A 91 7.33 -0.15 19.05
CA TRP A 91 8.02 -1.06 18.14
C TRP A 91 9.05 -1.91 18.91
N ARG A 92 8.94 -3.22 18.81
CA ARG A 92 9.87 -4.18 19.44
C ARG A 92 10.74 -4.94 18.44
N GLY A 93 10.44 -4.84 17.16
CA GLY A 93 11.22 -5.43 16.08
C GLY A 93 10.35 -6.11 15.04
N VAL A 94 10.95 -7.08 14.35
CA VAL A 94 10.33 -7.91 13.32
C VAL A 94 10.46 -9.37 13.75
N CYS A 95 9.46 -10.19 13.45
CA CYS A 95 9.43 -11.61 13.76
C CYS A 95 8.82 -12.40 12.59
N GLY A 96 9.63 -13.28 12.00
CA GLY A 96 9.26 -14.19 10.91
C GLY A 96 9.10 -15.65 11.36
N ARG A 97 9.22 -15.94 12.66
CA ARG A 97 9.22 -17.31 13.16
C ARG A 97 7.88 -18.03 12.87
N PRO A 98 7.89 -19.32 12.47
CA PRO A 98 6.69 -20.07 12.10
C PRO A 98 5.53 -20.00 13.11
N GLU A 99 5.83 -20.10 14.40
CA GLU A 99 4.83 -20.02 15.47
C GLU A 99 4.17 -18.63 15.55
N PHE A 100 4.95 -17.57 15.29
CA PHE A 100 4.44 -16.20 15.26
C PHE A 100 3.55 -15.98 14.04
N VAL A 101 3.92 -16.49 12.86
CA VAL A 101 3.07 -16.44 11.66
C VAL A 101 1.67 -16.99 11.94
N ARG A 102 1.61 -18.17 12.58
CA ARG A 102 0.35 -18.84 12.94
C ARG A 102 -0.44 -18.03 13.95
N GLU A 103 0.20 -17.59 15.04
CA GLU A 103 -0.43 -16.76 16.08
C GLU A 103 -1.07 -15.48 15.50
N ARG A 104 -0.32 -14.78 14.64
CA ARG A 104 -0.77 -13.51 14.06
C ARG A 104 -1.92 -13.71 13.09
N CYS A 105 -1.86 -14.74 12.24
CA CYS A 105 -2.96 -15.09 11.34
C CYS A 105 -4.26 -15.36 12.12
N GLU A 106 -4.20 -16.15 13.19
CA GLU A 106 -5.35 -16.41 14.07
C GLU A 106 -5.91 -15.14 14.69
N GLY A 107 -5.03 -14.24 15.15
CA GLY A 107 -5.42 -12.93 15.65
C GLY A 107 -6.15 -12.10 14.59
N SER A 108 -5.61 -12.03 13.38
CA SER A 108 -6.18 -11.27 12.27
C SER A 108 -7.55 -11.79 11.85
N LEU A 109 -7.72 -13.12 11.73
CA LEU A 109 -9.02 -13.74 11.44
C LEU A 109 -10.09 -13.33 12.46
N ARG A 110 -9.76 -13.36 13.76
CA ARG A 110 -10.68 -12.95 14.83
C ARG A 110 -11.03 -11.46 14.78
N ARG A 111 -10.03 -10.59 14.57
CA ARG A 111 -10.25 -9.13 14.55
C ARG A 111 -11.03 -8.68 13.32
N LEU A 112 -10.74 -9.25 12.16
CA LEU A 112 -11.50 -9.02 10.93
C LEU A 112 -12.89 -9.66 10.97
N GLY A 113 -13.08 -10.70 11.80
CA GLY A 113 -14.33 -11.45 11.86
C GLY A 113 -14.60 -12.25 10.59
N VAL A 114 -13.55 -12.83 9.98
CA VAL A 114 -13.63 -13.60 8.73
C VAL A 114 -13.08 -15.01 8.92
N GLY A 115 -13.57 -15.97 8.13
CA GLY A 115 -13.08 -17.35 8.14
C GLY A 115 -11.82 -17.58 7.30
N GLU A 116 -11.55 -16.71 6.33
CA GLU A 116 -10.40 -16.77 5.43
C GLU A 116 -9.93 -15.36 5.05
N ILE A 117 -8.61 -15.15 5.04
CA ILE A 117 -7.92 -13.94 4.55
C ILE A 117 -7.57 -14.14 3.08
N ASP A 118 -7.91 -13.21 2.19
CA ASP A 118 -7.60 -13.37 0.76
C ASP A 118 -6.10 -13.28 0.46
N LEU A 119 -5.40 -12.36 1.13
CA LEU A 119 -3.98 -12.13 0.93
C LEU A 119 -3.28 -11.80 2.26
N LEU A 120 -2.38 -12.68 2.70
CA LEU A 120 -1.56 -12.45 3.89
C LEU A 120 -0.14 -12.08 3.49
N TYR A 121 0.32 -10.89 3.91
CA TYR A 121 1.70 -10.46 3.71
C TYR A 121 2.58 -10.74 4.94
N GLN A 122 3.84 -11.10 4.70
CA GLN A 122 4.90 -10.72 5.64
C GLN A 122 5.20 -9.23 5.46
N HIS A 123 4.95 -8.42 6.48
CA HIS A 123 5.03 -6.96 6.43
C HIS A 123 6.49 -6.46 6.30
N ARG A 124 7.43 -7.12 6.96
CA ARG A 124 8.87 -6.91 6.80
C ARG A 124 9.59 -8.24 6.92
N VAL A 125 10.64 -8.40 6.12
CA VAL A 125 11.54 -9.56 6.21
C VAL A 125 12.25 -9.52 7.55
N ASP A 126 12.18 -10.62 8.29
CA ASP A 126 12.97 -10.83 9.50
C ASP A 126 14.39 -11.26 9.09
N PRO A 127 15.44 -10.50 9.41
CA PRO A 127 16.80 -10.88 9.05
C PRO A 127 17.32 -12.09 9.85
N GLU A 128 16.71 -12.41 10.99
CA GLU A 128 17.14 -13.50 11.89
C GLU A 128 16.47 -14.84 11.57
N VAL A 129 15.49 -14.86 10.66
CA VAL A 129 14.75 -16.07 10.29
C VAL A 129 14.90 -16.34 8.79
N PRO A 130 15.34 -17.53 8.37
CA PRO A 130 15.34 -17.91 6.96
C PRO A 130 13.96 -17.70 6.33
N ILE A 131 13.92 -17.06 5.16
CA ILE A 131 12.66 -16.74 4.49
C ILE A 131 11.85 -18.01 4.17
N GLU A 132 12.51 -19.14 3.96
CA GLU A 132 11.88 -20.43 3.71
C GLU A 132 11.05 -20.91 4.91
N ASP A 133 11.50 -20.65 6.13
CA ASP A 133 10.77 -21.05 7.34
C ASP A 133 9.50 -20.20 7.49
N THR A 134 9.62 -18.88 7.29
CA THR A 134 8.47 -17.97 7.32
C THR A 134 7.45 -18.33 6.23
N VAL A 135 7.90 -18.48 4.98
CA VAL A 135 7.02 -18.77 3.84
C VAL A 135 6.46 -20.19 3.93
N GLY A 136 7.21 -21.14 4.47
CA GLY A 136 6.72 -22.48 4.79
C GLY A 136 5.53 -22.44 5.75
N ALA A 137 5.62 -21.64 6.82
CA ALA A 137 4.51 -21.44 7.75
C ALA A 137 3.31 -20.71 7.10
N MET A 138 3.56 -19.75 6.21
CA MET A 138 2.49 -19.11 5.43
C MET A 138 1.81 -20.10 4.47
N ALA A 139 2.57 -21.00 3.85
CA ALA A 139 2.04 -22.05 2.98
C ALA A 139 1.18 -23.06 3.75
N ASP A 140 1.53 -23.38 5.00
CA ASP A 140 0.67 -24.19 5.87
C ASP A 140 -0.69 -23.55 6.13
N LEU A 141 -0.74 -22.22 6.31
CA LEU A 141 -1.99 -21.49 6.47
C LEU A 141 -2.86 -21.54 5.20
N VAL A 142 -2.23 -21.55 4.03
CA VAL A 142 -2.92 -21.77 2.75
C VAL A 142 -3.50 -23.17 2.67
N ARG A 143 -2.71 -24.20 2.98
CA ARG A 143 -3.19 -25.60 3.02
C ARG A 143 -4.33 -25.80 4.02
N ALA A 144 -4.32 -25.06 5.12
CA ALA A 144 -5.36 -25.10 6.15
C ALA A 144 -6.63 -24.30 5.78
N GLY A 145 -6.67 -23.63 4.63
CA GLY A 145 -7.83 -22.83 4.19
C GLY A 145 -8.06 -21.54 5.00
N LYS A 146 -7.04 -21.07 5.73
CA LYS A 146 -7.11 -19.83 6.52
C LYS A 146 -6.70 -18.60 5.72
N VAL A 147 -5.87 -18.82 4.72
CA VAL A 147 -5.33 -17.79 3.84
C VAL A 147 -5.45 -18.28 2.42
N ARG A 148 -5.96 -17.46 1.51
CA ARG A 148 -6.10 -17.86 0.10
C ARG A 148 -4.80 -17.70 -0.67
N ARG A 149 -4.07 -16.59 -0.45
CA ARG A 149 -2.79 -16.27 -1.10
C ARG A 149 -1.82 -15.60 -0.14
N ILE A 150 -0.54 -15.67 -0.47
CA ILE A 150 0.54 -15.06 0.32
C ILE A 150 1.24 -13.96 -0.47
N GLY A 151 1.75 -12.96 0.25
CA GLY A 151 2.53 -11.88 -0.30
C GLY A 151 3.74 -11.55 0.57
N LEU A 152 4.65 -10.75 0.02
CA LEU A 152 5.75 -10.14 0.77
C LEU A 152 5.67 -8.62 0.69
N SER A 153 6.26 -7.93 1.67
CA SER A 153 6.42 -6.47 1.61
C SER A 153 7.85 -6.07 1.90
N GLU A 154 8.36 -5.12 1.09
CA GLU A 154 9.73 -4.60 1.20
C GLU A 154 10.82 -5.69 1.17
N ALA A 155 10.59 -6.78 0.44
CA ALA A 155 11.57 -7.85 0.25
C ALA A 155 12.53 -7.51 -0.91
N GLY A 156 13.81 -7.86 -0.74
CA GLY A 156 14.82 -7.72 -1.79
C GLY A 156 14.74 -8.82 -2.85
N PRO A 157 15.41 -8.66 -4.01
CA PRO A 157 15.33 -9.59 -5.14
C PRO A 157 15.62 -11.06 -4.77
N GLU A 158 16.69 -11.31 -4.01
CA GLU A 158 17.08 -12.67 -3.65
C GLU A 158 16.09 -13.32 -2.69
N THR A 159 15.60 -12.57 -1.70
CA THR A 159 14.56 -13.02 -0.77
C THR A 159 13.27 -13.37 -1.52
N ILE A 160 12.89 -12.58 -2.52
CA ILE A 160 11.70 -12.85 -3.35
C ILE A 160 11.86 -14.18 -4.10
N ARG A 161 13.00 -14.43 -4.74
CA ARG A 161 13.25 -15.68 -5.48
C ARG A 161 13.16 -16.90 -4.55
N ARG A 162 13.84 -16.83 -3.40
CA ARG A 162 13.85 -17.90 -2.40
C ARG A 162 12.47 -18.18 -1.82
N ALA A 163 11.72 -17.13 -1.46
CA ALA A 163 10.35 -17.25 -1.01
C ALA A 163 9.44 -17.92 -2.05
N HIS A 164 9.50 -17.44 -3.29
CA HIS A 164 8.65 -17.93 -4.38
C HIS A 164 8.92 -19.40 -4.72
N ALA A 165 10.16 -19.87 -4.53
CA ALA A 165 10.52 -21.27 -4.70
C ALA A 165 9.87 -22.20 -3.65
N VAL A 166 9.61 -21.70 -2.44
CA VAL A 166 8.92 -22.47 -1.38
C VAL A 166 7.41 -22.53 -1.61
N HIS A 167 6.81 -21.39 -1.92
CA HIS A 167 5.39 -21.30 -2.27
C HIS A 167 5.15 -20.09 -3.17
N PRO A 168 4.29 -20.19 -4.22
CA PRO A 168 4.03 -19.08 -5.12
C PRO A 168 3.55 -17.82 -4.38
N VAL A 169 4.39 -16.78 -4.41
CA VAL A 169 4.06 -15.45 -3.90
C VAL A 169 3.10 -14.78 -4.90
N ALA A 170 1.94 -14.32 -4.44
CA ALA A 170 0.95 -13.68 -5.30
C ALA A 170 1.25 -12.20 -5.53
N ALA A 171 1.73 -11.50 -4.49
CA ALA A 171 2.01 -10.07 -4.57
C ALA A 171 3.25 -9.66 -3.78
N LEU A 172 3.98 -8.69 -4.33
CA LEU A 172 4.97 -7.89 -3.60
C LEU A 172 4.40 -6.50 -3.35
N GLN A 173 4.44 -6.04 -2.10
CA GLN A 173 4.02 -4.69 -1.73
C GLN A 173 5.21 -3.82 -1.31
N THR A 174 5.53 -2.82 -2.12
CA THR A 174 6.68 -1.91 -1.90
C THR A 174 6.29 -0.47 -2.24
N GLU A 175 6.95 0.52 -1.64
CA GLU A 175 6.68 1.93 -1.95
C GLU A 175 6.94 2.21 -3.44
N TYR A 176 5.96 2.79 -4.14
CA TYR A 176 6.13 3.18 -5.53
C TYR A 176 5.26 4.36 -5.92
N SER A 177 5.89 5.42 -6.43
CA SER A 177 5.25 6.65 -6.90
C SER A 177 6.21 7.44 -7.79
N LEU A 178 5.77 8.57 -8.34
CA LEU A 178 6.69 9.54 -8.96
C LEU A 178 7.79 10.03 -7.99
N TRP A 179 7.58 9.88 -6.67
CA TRP A 179 8.53 10.30 -5.64
C TRP A 179 9.52 9.20 -5.21
N THR A 180 9.20 7.94 -5.49
CA THR A 180 9.98 6.77 -5.06
C THR A 180 9.93 5.73 -6.18
N ARG A 181 11.04 5.59 -6.91
CA ARG A 181 11.12 4.80 -8.16
C ARG A 181 12.17 3.70 -8.12
N ASP A 182 12.75 3.41 -6.96
CA ASP A 182 13.85 2.45 -6.77
C ASP A 182 13.50 1.04 -7.28
N VAL A 183 12.23 0.67 -7.24
CA VAL A 183 11.71 -0.63 -7.71
C VAL A 183 11.81 -0.82 -9.23
N GLU A 184 11.98 0.26 -9.99
CA GLU A 184 12.22 0.19 -11.44
C GLU A 184 13.59 -0.41 -11.76
N SER A 185 14.54 -0.35 -10.83
CA SER A 185 15.88 -0.94 -10.93
C SER A 185 15.90 -2.45 -10.63
N GLY A 186 14.95 -3.19 -11.21
CA GLY A 186 14.98 -4.66 -11.25
C GLY A 186 13.87 -5.37 -10.46
N ILE A 187 13.33 -4.80 -9.39
CA ILE A 187 12.25 -5.44 -8.61
C ILE A 187 10.99 -5.64 -9.46
N LEU A 188 10.56 -4.62 -10.21
CA LEU A 188 9.38 -4.74 -11.08
C LEU A 188 9.58 -5.80 -12.17
N SER A 189 10.77 -5.85 -12.78
CA SER A 189 11.11 -6.86 -13.78
C SER A 189 11.12 -8.27 -13.18
N LEU A 190 11.68 -8.44 -11.98
CA LEU A 190 11.66 -9.70 -11.25
C LEU A 190 10.24 -10.16 -10.93
N CYS A 191 9.38 -9.26 -10.45
CA CYS A 191 7.99 -9.59 -10.18
C CYS A 191 7.30 -10.14 -11.44
N ARG A 192 7.52 -9.51 -12.60
CA ARG A 192 6.97 -9.98 -13.89
C ARG A 192 7.54 -11.32 -14.33
N GLU A 193 8.86 -11.51 -14.18
CA GLU A 193 9.54 -12.78 -14.47
C GLU A 193 8.90 -13.95 -13.69
N LEU A 194 8.60 -13.73 -12.41
CA LEU A 194 7.99 -14.72 -11.52
C LEU A 194 6.45 -14.72 -11.56
N GLY A 195 5.83 -13.86 -12.39
CA GLY A 195 4.37 -13.72 -12.45
C GLY A 195 3.72 -13.17 -11.18
N ILE A 196 4.47 -12.46 -10.34
CA ILE A 196 4.05 -11.80 -9.09
C ILE A 196 3.41 -10.45 -9.42
N GLY A 197 2.25 -10.13 -8.82
CA GLY A 197 1.66 -8.79 -8.89
C GLY A 197 2.38 -7.79 -7.99
N PHE A 198 2.35 -6.51 -8.34
CA PHE A 198 3.00 -5.45 -7.58
C PHE A 198 1.96 -4.51 -6.95
N VAL A 199 1.97 -4.37 -5.63
CA VAL A 199 1.08 -3.45 -4.91
C VAL A 199 1.86 -2.23 -4.44
N ALA A 200 1.48 -1.06 -4.94
CA ALA A 200 2.19 0.20 -4.67
C ALA A 200 1.56 0.94 -3.48
N TYR A 201 2.26 0.97 -2.34
CA TYR A 201 1.87 1.82 -1.22
C TYR A 201 2.51 3.21 -1.31
N SER A 202 1.91 4.18 -0.59
CA SER A 202 2.24 5.61 -0.69
C SER A 202 2.31 6.16 -2.13
N PRO A 203 1.37 5.79 -3.04
CA PRO A 203 1.45 6.18 -4.45
C PRO A 203 1.36 7.71 -4.69
N LEU A 204 0.92 8.47 -3.68
CA LEU A 204 0.83 9.92 -3.67
C LEU A 204 1.98 10.60 -2.90
N GLY A 205 3.06 9.88 -2.58
CA GLY A 205 4.16 10.39 -1.76
C GLY A 205 3.67 10.87 -0.39
N ARG A 206 2.86 10.06 0.29
CA ARG A 206 2.27 10.40 1.59
C ARG A 206 1.47 11.72 1.56
N ALA A 207 0.68 11.88 0.50
CA ALA A 207 -0.12 13.05 0.12
C ALA A 207 0.65 14.28 -0.39
N PHE A 208 2.00 14.25 -0.40
CA PHE A 208 2.81 15.37 -0.88
C PHE A 208 2.54 15.66 -2.37
N LEU A 209 2.51 14.63 -3.22
CA LEU A 209 2.27 14.78 -4.67
C LEU A 209 0.82 15.19 -5.00
N ALA A 210 -0.10 15.03 -4.05
CA ALA A 210 -1.47 15.52 -4.18
C ALA A 210 -1.59 17.02 -3.85
N GLY A 211 -0.50 17.68 -3.45
CA GLY A 211 -0.48 19.09 -3.07
C GLY A 211 -1.09 19.35 -1.68
N ALA A 212 -1.09 18.36 -0.79
CA ALA A 212 -1.67 18.50 0.55
C ALA A 212 -0.95 19.50 1.45
N PHE A 213 0.34 19.77 1.16
CA PHE A 213 1.17 20.70 1.93
C PHE A 213 1.99 21.58 0.99
N ARG A 214 2.03 22.88 1.27
CA ARG A 214 2.85 23.88 0.58
C ARG A 214 3.97 24.40 1.46
N THR A 215 3.85 24.24 2.78
CA THR A 215 4.92 24.52 3.76
C THR A 215 4.97 23.43 4.82
N PRO A 216 6.12 23.19 5.49
CA PRO A 216 6.20 22.24 6.61
C PRO A 216 5.23 22.56 7.76
N GLY A 217 4.87 23.84 7.95
CA GLY A 217 3.96 24.29 9.00
C GLY A 217 2.51 23.80 8.84
N GLU A 218 2.09 23.44 7.63
CA GLU A 218 0.75 22.92 7.34
C GLU A 218 0.57 21.45 7.76
N ILE A 219 1.66 20.74 8.04
CA ILE A 219 1.60 19.36 8.51
C ILE A 219 1.05 19.38 9.95
N PRO A 220 0.03 18.60 10.34
CA PRO A 220 -0.47 18.62 11.71
C PRO A 220 0.60 18.27 12.76
N GLU A 221 0.52 18.82 13.97
CA GLU A 221 1.53 18.64 15.04
C GLU A 221 1.79 17.17 15.40
N ASN A 222 0.73 16.35 15.42
CA ASN A 222 0.81 14.92 15.78
C ASN A 222 1.00 13.98 14.57
N ASP A 223 1.45 14.52 13.42
CA ASP A 223 1.63 13.74 12.19
C ASP A 223 3.09 13.30 12.01
N VAL A 224 3.32 12.00 11.81
CA VAL A 224 4.68 11.45 11.68
C VAL A 224 5.47 12.02 10.49
N ARG A 225 4.80 12.60 9.49
CA ARG A 225 5.47 13.28 8.37
C ARG A 225 6.32 14.46 8.82
N ARG A 226 6.04 15.05 9.99
CA ARG A 226 6.88 16.10 10.58
C ARG A 226 8.30 15.66 10.91
N ASN A 227 8.55 14.36 11.04
CA ASN A 227 9.89 13.82 11.30
C ASN A 227 10.50 13.16 10.06
N HIS A 228 9.78 13.13 8.93
CA HIS A 228 10.22 12.44 7.74
C HIS A 228 11.22 13.31 6.96
N PRO A 229 12.42 12.81 6.58
CA PRO A 229 13.47 13.61 5.95
C PRO A 229 13.04 14.39 4.70
N ARG A 230 12.13 13.83 3.90
CA ARG A 230 11.60 14.46 2.68
C ARG A 230 10.69 15.66 2.92
N PHE A 231 10.19 15.81 4.15
CA PHE A 231 9.30 16.90 4.58
C PHE A 231 10.06 17.98 5.37
N GLN A 232 11.39 17.91 5.44
CA GLN A 232 12.21 18.85 6.23
C GLN A 232 12.94 19.87 5.36
N GLY A 233 13.07 21.10 5.87
CA GLY A 233 14.00 22.12 5.38
C GLY A 233 14.11 22.22 3.86
N GLU A 234 15.34 22.15 3.35
CA GLU A 234 15.64 22.24 1.92
C GLU A 234 15.09 21.06 1.10
N ASN A 235 14.96 19.86 1.72
CA ASN A 235 14.35 18.71 1.06
C ASN A 235 12.89 19.01 0.71
N PHE A 236 12.13 19.62 1.62
CA PHE A 236 10.75 20.03 1.37
C PHE A 236 10.69 20.98 0.16
N ALA A 237 11.51 22.03 0.15
CA ALA A 237 11.54 23.01 -0.93
C ALA A 237 11.93 22.40 -2.28
N ARG A 238 12.85 21.43 -2.29
CA ARG A 238 13.22 20.70 -3.51
C ARG A 238 12.11 19.78 -3.99
N ASN A 239 11.49 19.05 -3.09
CA ASN A 239 10.38 18.16 -3.42
C ASN A 239 9.15 18.94 -3.90
N LEU A 240 8.92 20.16 -3.38
CA LEU A 240 7.81 21.01 -3.78
C LEU A 240 7.81 21.31 -5.28
N ARG A 241 8.99 21.52 -5.87
CA ARG A 241 9.13 21.72 -7.33
C ARG A 241 8.63 20.52 -8.15
N LEU A 242 8.81 19.30 -7.64
CA LEU A 242 8.27 18.09 -8.27
C LEU A 242 6.74 18.10 -8.23
N ALA A 243 6.16 18.45 -7.08
CA ALA A 243 4.72 18.55 -6.90
C ALA A 243 4.12 19.68 -7.76
N ASP A 244 4.82 20.80 -7.91
CA ASP A 244 4.39 21.92 -8.78
C ASP A 244 4.34 21.48 -10.25
N GLY A 245 5.38 20.80 -10.75
CA GLY A 245 5.39 20.29 -12.13
C GLY A 245 4.24 19.31 -12.41
N ILE A 246 3.93 18.42 -11.45
CA ILE A 246 2.78 17.51 -11.56
C ILE A 246 1.47 18.29 -11.54
N ALA A 247 1.35 19.31 -10.69
CA ALA A 247 0.16 20.16 -10.61
C ALA A 247 -0.06 20.97 -11.90
N ASP A 248 1.01 21.41 -12.56
CA ASP A 248 0.94 22.11 -13.84
C ASP A 248 0.34 21.22 -14.93
N LEU A 249 0.86 19.99 -15.07
CA LEU A 249 0.30 19.00 -15.98
C LEU A 249 -1.16 18.66 -15.64
N ALA A 250 -1.49 18.54 -14.35
CA ALA A 250 -2.86 18.28 -13.91
C ALA A 250 -3.83 19.39 -14.33
N ARG A 251 -3.42 20.67 -14.22
CA ARG A 251 -4.23 21.83 -14.66
C ARG A 251 -4.47 21.80 -16.16
N GLU A 252 -3.45 21.52 -16.96
CA GLU A 252 -3.58 21.39 -18.43
C GLU A 252 -4.58 20.29 -18.81
N LYS A 253 -4.56 19.17 -18.08
CA LYS A 253 -5.46 18.03 -18.29
C LYS A 253 -6.83 18.17 -17.61
N ARG A 254 -7.06 19.25 -16.83
CA ARG A 254 -8.28 19.52 -16.07
C ARG A 254 -8.66 18.38 -15.10
N VAL A 255 -7.65 17.83 -14.43
CA VAL A 255 -7.77 16.77 -13.40
C VAL A 255 -6.97 17.17 -12.16
N THR A 256 -7.07 16.41 -11.07
CA THR A 256 -6.27 16.73 -9.87
C THR A 256 -4.84 16.18 -9.96
N ALA A 257 -3.92 16.76 -9.19
CA ALA A 257 -2.54 16.26 -9.10
C ALA A 257 -2.50 14.81 -8.60
N ALA A 258 -3.38 14.43 -7.66
CA ALA A 258 -3.51 13.06 -7.19
C ALA A 258 -3.92 12.11 -8.32
N GLN A 259 -4.85 12.53 -9.18
CA GLN A 259 -5.29 11.74 -10.32
C GLN A 259 -4.17 11.54 -11.35
N VAL A 260 -3.37 12.56 -11.64
CA VAL A 260 -2.18 12.40 -12.51
C VAL A 260 -1.18 11.43 -11.90
N ALA A 261 -0.84 11.58 -10.62
CA ALA A 261 0.13 10.72 -9.95
C ALA A 261 -0.34 9.25 -9.91
N LEU A 262 -1.62 9.01 -9.58
CA LEU A 262 -2.19 7.66 -9.58
C LEU A 262 -2.30 7.07 -10.99
N ALA A 263 -2.71 7.85 -11.99
CA ALA A 263 -2.75 7.42 -13.39
C ALA A 263 -1.36 7.04 -13.89
N TRP A 264 -0.31 7.75 -13.44
CA TRP A 264 1.07 7.39 -13.74
C TRP A 264 1.41 6.01 -13.16
N VAL A 265 1.15 5.75 -11.88
CA VAL A 265 1.40 4.42 -11.26
C VAL A 265 0.61 3.32 -11.98
N LEU A 266 -0.66 3.58 -12.30
CA LEU A 266 -1.52 2.66 -13.04
C LEU A 266 -0.99 2.34 -14.43
N SER A 267 -0.30 3.28 -15.08
CA SER A 267 0.29 3.12 -16.43
C SER A 267 1.51 2.19 -16.45
N ARG A 268 2.08 1.85 -15.28
CA ARG A 268 3.33 1.09 -15.19
C ARG A 268 3.16 -0.39 -15.51
N GLY A 269 1.93 -0.90 -15.51
CA GLY A 269 1.61 -2.27 -15.92
C GLY A 269 0.23 -2.72 -15.43
N LYS A 270 -0.34 -3.75 -16.06
CA LYS A 270 -1.61 -4.37 -15.63
C LYS A 270 -1.46 -5.24 -14.37
N ASP A 271 -0.20 -5.50 -14.00
CA ASP A 271 0.30 -6.19 -12.81
C ASP A 271 0.51 -5.26 -11.61
N VAL A 272 0.35 -3.93 -11.77
CA VAL A 272 0.57 -2.94 -10.71
C VAL A 272 -0.76 -2.50 -10.10
N VAL A 273 -0.93 -2.45 -8.78
CA VAL A 273 -2.16 -1.98 -8.12
C VAL A 273 -1.78 -0.95 -7.04
N PRO A 274 -2.09 0.35 -7.23
CA PRO A 274 -1.89 1.33 -6.16
C PRO A 274 -2.95 1.20 -5.07
N ILE A 275 -2.55 1.42 -3.83
CA ILE A 275 -3.42 1.43 -2.64
C ILE A 275 -3.38 2.80 -1.94
N PRO A 276 -3.86 3.89 -2.56
CA PRO A 276 -3.90 5.19 -1.88
C PRO A 276 -4.77 5.09 -0.62
N GLY A 277 -4.25 5.60 0.49
CA GLY A 277 -4.99 5.66 1.75
C GLY A 277 -5.73 6.98 1.92
N THR A 278 -6.92 6.92 2.52
CA THR A 278 -7.69 8.11 2.89
C THR A 278 -8.75 7.76 3.95
N LYS A 279 -9.15 8.77 4.71
CA LYS A 279 -10.29 8.74 5.63
C LYS A 279 -11.40 9.74 5.23
N THR A 280 -11.27 10.34 4.04
CA THR A 280 -12.16 11.40 3.55
C THR A 280 -12.87 10.96 2.28
N LEU A 281 -14.21 11.10 2.24
CA LEU A 281 -15.06 10.71 1.10
C LEU A 281 -14.63 11.34 -0.22
N ARG A 282 -14.39 12.66 -0.23
CA ARG A 282 -13.94 13.37 -1.43
C ARG A 282 -12.69 12.73 -2.05
N TYR A 283 -11.72 12.33 -1.23
CA TYR A 283 -10.46 11.78 -1.74
C TYR A 283 -10.61 10.35 -2.25
N VAL A 284 -11.51 9.53 -1.71
CA VAL A 284 -11.74 8.19 -2.30
C VAL A 284 -12.40 8.29 -3.67
N GLU A 285 -13.32 9.25 -3.85
CA GLU A 285 -13.93 9.55 -5.16
C GLU A 285 -12.90 10.14 -6.15
N GLU A 286 -12.08 11.08 -5.68
CA GLU A 286 -11.00 11.67 -6.47
C GLU A 286 -10.00 10.60 -6.95
N ASN A 287 -9.56 9.73 -6.04
CA ASN A 287 -8.64 8.63 -6.34
C ASN A 287 -9.25 7.67 -7.37
N ALA A 288 -10.51 7.27 -7.19
CA ALA A 288 -11.20 6.40 -8.16
C ALA A 288 -11.31 7.05 -9.55
N GLY A 289 -11.47 8.37 -9.60
CA GLY A 289 -11.47 9.16 -10.85
C GLY A 289 -10.16 9.06 -11.64
N ALA A 290 -9.03 8.70 -11.02
CA ALA A 290 -7.75 8.52 -11.71
C ALA A 290 -7.81 7.43 -12.80
N LEU A 291 -8.71 6.45 -12.67
CA LEU A 291 -8.91 5.38 -13.67
C LEU A 291 -9.44 5.90 -15.02
N ALA A 292 -10.08 7.07 -15.02
CA ALA A 292 -10.57 7.73 -16.23
C ALA A 292 -9.49 8.60 -16.89
N VAL A 293 -8.40 8.91 -16.20
CA VAL A 293 -7.32 9.75 -16.74
C VAL A 293 -6.52 8.95 -17.77
N ARG A 294 -6.22 9.59 -18.90
CA ARG A 294 -5.37 9.05 -19.97
C ARG A 294 -4.11 9.89 -20.07
N LEU A 295 -2.98 9.27 -19.74
CA LEU A 295 -1.65 9.84 -19.93
C LEU A 295 -1.08 9.29 -21.24
N GLY A 296 -0.88 10.15 -22.23
CA GLY A 296 -0.25 9.80 -23.49
C GLY A 296 1.28 9.74 -23.37
N PRO A 297 1.99 9.33 -24.43
CA PRO A 297 3.46 9.25 -24.42
C PRO A 297 4.15 10.56 -24.02
N ALA A 298 3.64 11.71 -24.49
CA ALA A 298 4.18 13.02 -24.14
C ALA A 298 3.95 13.38 -22.65
N ASP A 299 2.80 13.03 -22.08
CA ASP A 299 2.54 13.24 -20.65
C ASP A 299 3.50 12.42 -19.80
N LEU A 300 3.72 11.16 -20.19
CA LEU A 300 4.62 10.25 -19.48
C LEU A 300 6.08 10.70 -19.56
N ALA A 301 6.54 11.12 -20.74
CA ALA A 301 7.89 11.68 -20.92
C ALA A 301 8.09 12.93 -20.07
N ARG A 302 7.11 13.84 -20.05
CA ARG A 302 7.16 15.04 -19.20
C ARG A 302 7.19 14.69 -17.71
N LEU A 303 6.45 13.68 -17.27
CA LEU A 303 6.49 13.21 -15.88
C LEU A 303 7.86 12.57 -15.52
N ASP A 304 8.49 11.88 -16.47
CA ASP A 304 9.85 11.36 -16.31
C ASP A 304 10.90 12.48 -16.22
N GLU A 305 10.70 13.60 -16.92
CA GLU A 305 11.53 14.80 -16.79
C GLU A 305 11.30 15.55 -15.46
N ILE A 306 10.04 15.67 -15.02
CA ILE A 306 9.67 16.33 -13.76
C ILE A 306 10.24 15.53 -12.57
N ALA A 307 10.06 14.21 -12.57
CA ALA A 307 10.40 13.34 -11.46
C ALA A 307 11.15 12.08 -11.94
N PRO A 308 12.40 12.23 -12.44
CA PRO A 308 13.23 11.09 -12.79
C PRO A 308 13.58 10.25 -11.56
N PRO A 309 14.01 8.98 -11.74
CA PRO A 309 14.53 8.18 -10.64
C PRO A 309 15.59 8.94 -9.82
N GLY A 310 15.43 8.97 -8.49
CA GLY A 310 16.32 9.72 -7.59
C GLY A 310 16.07 11.23 -7.50
N ALA A 311 15.01 11.78 -8.11
CA ALA A 311 14.71 13.20 -8.06
C ALA A 311 14.33 13.72 -6.66
N ALA A 312 13.69 12.86 -5.85
CA ALA A 312 13.26 13.18 -4.50
C ALA A 312 14.45 13.45 -3.57
N ALA A 313 14.34 14.49 -2.75
CA ALA A 313 15.36 14.86 -1.78
C ALA A 313 15.00 14.35 -0.37
N GLY A 314 15.97 13.76 0.31
CA GLY A 314 15.82 13.15 1.64
C GLY A 314 15.46 11.67 1.60
N ASP A 315 15.87 10.96 2.64
CA ASP A 315 15.67 9.52 2.76
C ASP A 315 14.19 9.12 2.89
N ARG A 316 13.87 7.91 2.44
CA ARG A 316 12.51 7.34 2.46
C ARG A 316 12.01 7.08 3.89
N TYR A 317 12.91 6.89 4.84
CA TYR A 317 12.62 6.67 6.25
C TYR A 317 13.55 7.53 7.12
N PRO A 318 13.12 7.96 8.32
CA PRO A 318 14.00 8.55 9.33
C PRO A 318 15.06 7.59 9.86
#